data_AF-A0A150MT69-F1
#
_entry.id   AF-A0A150MT69-F1
#
_cell.length_a   1.000
_cell.length_b   1.000
_cell.length_c   1.000
_cell.angle_alpha   90.00
_cell.angle_beta   90.00
_cell.angle_gamma   90.00
#
_symmetry.space_group_name_H-M   'P 1'
#
loop_
_entity.id
_entity.type
_entity.pdbx_description
1 polymer ?
#
loop_
_entity_poly.entity_id
_entity_poly.type
_entity_poly.pdbx_seq_one_letter_code
_entity_poly.pdbx_strand_id
1 'polypeptide(L)'
;MSIVLLLFIIAIALLIIFFLTKALSKSALVSLLMFCLLAALLFNQKIETTIARLTQSYLTKEEALIENVISSAAEKKIKPSVLLDVPAIRQLPELPRGCEVTSLAMLLEDAGVQADKLTLAKQIKKDPTPFQRKNGKVYFGHPNDGFVGDMYSLTTPGLGVYHKPIQQLAEMYLPDRIIDLTGSDFSVLQQYLSKGVPIWIITNSTYKKLPESAFREWETPRGPIKITYYEHSVVITGYDQDYIYFNDPLTGEKNKKAPRADFLDAWAQMGRQAITYQPD
;
A
#
# COMPACT_ATOMS: atom_id res chain seq x y z
N MET A 1 -33.77 35.62 6.83
CA MET A 1 -35.00 34.97 7.30
C MET A 1 -35.33 33.84 6.31
N SER A 2 -35.40 32.58 6.74
CA SER A 2 -35.64 31.47 5.80
C SER A 2 -37.04 31.61 5.17
N ILE A 3 -37.18 31.28 3.88
CA ILE A 3 -38.49 31.26 3.19
C ILE A 3 -39.53 30.45 3.98
N VAL A 4 -39.08 29.39 4.66
CA VAL A 4 -39.92 28.55 5.54
C VAL A 4 -40.46 29.33 6.74
N LEU A 5 -39.64 30.16 7.40
CA LEU A 5 -40.08 30.98 8.53
C LEU A 5 -41.09 32.05 8.08
N LEU A 6 -40.90 32.63 6.89
CA LEU A 6 -41.86 33.56 6.29
C LEU A 6 -43.21 32.87 5.99
N LEU A 7 -43.18 31.67 5.41
CA LEU A 7 -44.39 30.88 5.13
C LEU A 7 -45.11 30.43 6.41
N PHE A 8 -44.38 30.12 7.48
CA PHE A 8 -44.95 29.79 8.78
C PHE A 8 -45.65 30.98 9.44
N ILE A 9 -45.03 32.17 9.38
CA ILE A 9 -45.64 33.42 9.87
C ILE A 9 -46.93 33.74 9.08
N ILE A 10 -46.90 33.57 7.75
CA ILE A 10 -48.09 33.75 6.90
C ILE A 10 -49.19 32.76 7.27
N ALA A 11 -48.86 31.50 7.50
CA ALA A 11 -49.83 30.48 7.92
C ALA A 11 -50.48 30.82 9.28
N ILE A 12 -49.69 31.27 10.27
CA ILE A 12 -50.21 31.73 11.57
C ILE A 12 -51.13 32.94 11.38
N ALA A 13 -50.73 33.92 10.57
CA ALA A 13 -51.55 35.11 10.30
C ALA A 13 -52.90 34.74 9.67
N LEU A 14 -52.93 33.82 8.71
CA LEU A 14 -54.16 33.29 8.11
C LEU A 14 -55.04 32.55 9.13
N LEU A 15 -54.42 31.84 10.08
CA LEU A 15 -55.10 31.10 11.14
C LEU A 15 -55.73 32.05 12.19
N ILE A 16 -55.06 33.17 12.52
CA ILE A 16 -55.59 34.24 13.37
C ILE A 16 -56.78 34.94 12.67
N ILE A 17 -56.63 35.31 11.39
CA ILE A 17 -57.71 35.90 10.59
C ILE A 17 -58.92 34.95 10.51
N PHE A 18 -58.67 33.63 10.45
CA PHE A 18 -59.71 32.60 10.48
C PHE A 18 -60.54 32.60 11.77
N PHE A 19 -59.88 32.63 12.93
CA PHE A 19 -60.58 32.70 14.23
C PHE A 19 -61.44 33.95 14.38
N LEU A 20 -61.06 35.04 13.70
CA LEU A 20 -61.79 36.30 13.71
C LEU A 20 -62.98 36.32 12.73
N THR A 21 -62.95 35.56 11.63
CA THR A 21 -63.93 35.70 10.52
C THR A 21 -64.88 34.51 10.34
N LYS A 22 -64.65 33.35 10.97
CA LYS A 22 -65.53 32.14 10.95
C LYS A 22 -65.94 31.62 9.56
N ALA A 23 -65.24 31.99 8.49
CA ALA A 23 -65.64 31.69 7.12
C ALA A 23 -64.58 30.86 6.37
N LEU A 24 -64.60 29.54 6.51
CA LEU A 24 -63.80 28.66 5.63
C LEU A 24 -64.50 27.30 5.44
N SER A 25 -64.42 26.73 4.24
CA SER A 25 -64.92 25.38 3.96
C SER A 25 -64.01 24.30 4.59
N LYS A 26 -64.58 23.14 4.92
CA LYS A 26 -63.82 22.01 5.51
C LYS A 26 -62.61 21.59 4.66
N SER A 27 -62.68 21.70 3.33
CA SER A 27 -61.59 21.35 2.41
C SER A 27 -60.39 22.30 2.48
N ALA A 28 -60.63 23.59 2.73
CA ALA A 28 -59.56 24.58 2.87
C ALA A 28 -58.77 24.40 4.18
N LEU A 29 -59.44 23.97 5.27
CA LEU A 29 -58.79 23.63 6.54
C LEU A 29 -57.83 22.44 6.39
N VAL A 30 -58.26 21.39 5.69
CA VAL A 30 -57.42 20.20 5.42
C VAL A 30 -56.20 20.58 4.57
N SER A 31 -56.38 21.45 3.58
CA SER A 31 -55.28 21.91 2.72
C SER A 31 -54.23 22.71 3.50
N LEU A 32 -54.67 23.57 4.43
CA LEU A 32 -53.76 24.34 5.30
C LEU A 32 -52.98 23.42 6.25
N LEU A 33 -53.65 22.44 6.86
CA LEU A 33 -52.99 21.44 7.73
C LEU A 33 -51.95 20.62 6.96
N MET A 34 -52.27 20.16 5.75
CA MET A 34 -51.33 19.43 4.89
C MET A 34 -50.12 20.30 4.49
N PHE A 35 -50.34 21.59 4.22
CA PHE A 35 -49.26 22.53 3.92
C PHE A 35 -48.32 22.74 5.13
N CYS A 36 -48.87 22.93 6.33
CA CYS A 36 -48.09 23.04 7.56
C CYS A 36 -47.27 21.78 7.85
N LEU A 37 -47.87 20.60 7.66
CA LEU A 37 -47.19 19.30 7.79
C LEU A 37 -46.02 19.18 6.79
N LEU A 38 -46.24 19.52 5.53
CA LEU A 38 -45.20 19.49 4.50
C LEU A 38 -44.06 20.47 4.80
N ALA A 39 -44.38 21.68 5.26
CA ALA A 39 -43.39 22.68 5.63
C ALA A 39 -42.54 22.24 6.84
N ALA A 40 -43.16 21.62 7.85
CA ALA A 40 -42.46 21.05 9.00
C ALA A 40 -41.51 19.91 8.58
N LEU A 41 -41.96 19.03 7.69
CA LEU A 41 -41.14 17.95 7.10
C LEU A 41 -39.91 18.50 6.36
N LEU A 42 -40.11 19.48 5.48
CA LEU A 42 -39.01 20.12 4.73
C LEU A 42 -38.02 20.85 5.66
N PHE A 43 -38.53 21.47 6.73
CA PHE A 43 -37.68 22.13 7.72
C PHE A 43 -36.85 21.13 8.52
N ASN A 44 -37.46 20.02 8.96
CA ASN A 44 -36.75 18.95 9.66
C ASN A 44 -35.65 18.34 8.79
N GLN A 45 -35.94 18.06 7.52
CA GLN A 45 -34.94 17.55 6.57
C GLN A 45 -33.77 18.55 6.36
N LYS A 46 -34.06 19.85 6.32
CA LYS A 46 -33.01 20.88 6.22
C LYS A 46 -32.15 20.97 7.48
N ILE A 47 -32.74 20.78 8.66
CA ILE A 47 -32.01 20.70 9.93
C ILE A 47 -31.08 19.48 9.91
N GLU A 48 -31.61 18.29 9.60
CA GLU A 48 -30.83 17.05 9.55
C GLU A 48 -29.63 17.17 8.60
N THR A 49 -29.85 17.70 7.39
CA THR A 49 -28.76 17.90 6.42
C THR A 49 -27.74 18.94 6.86
N THR A 50 -28.16 19.99 7.57
CA THR A 50 -27.23 21.00 8.12
C THR A 50 -26.40 20.43 9.26
N ILE A 51 -27.02 19.67 10.16
CA ILE A 51 -26.33 18.96 11.24
C ILE A 51 -25.33 17.97 10.64
N ALA A 52 -25.73 17.14 9.69
CA ALA A 52 -24.83 16.17 9.04
C ALA A 52 -23.61 16.84 8.40
N ARG A 53 -23.79 17.99 7.72
CA ARG A 53 -22.67 18.75 7.15
C ARG A 53 -21.73 19.33 8.20
N LEU A 54 -22.28 19.89 9.28
CA LEU A 54 -21.47 20.41 10.37
C LEU A 54 -20.68 19.29 11.03
N THR A 55 -21.33 18.17 11.36
CA THR A 55 -20.67 16.99 11.92
C THR A 55 -19.55 16.50 11.01
N GLN A 56 -19.80 16.35 9.70
CA GLN A 56 -18.76 15.96 8.74
C GLN A 56 -17.60 16.96 8.69
N SER A 57 -17.90 18.26 8.73
CA SER A 57 -16.87 19.30 8.75
C SER A 57 -16.03 19.29 10.03
N TYR A 58 -16.62 18.98 11.18
CA TYR A 58 -15.88 18.83 12.44
C TYR A 58 -14.98 17.59 12.39
N LEU A 59 -15.53 16.44 11.97
CA LEU A 59 -14.79 15.18 11.88
C LEU A 59 -13.59 15.29 10.93
N THR A 60 -13.79 15.81 9.72
CA THR A 60 -12.70 16.01 8.75
C THR A 60 -11.60 16.94 9.25
N LYS A 61 -11.96 17.99 9.99
CA LYS A 61 -10.99 18.91 10.59
C LYS A 61 -10.19 18.24 11.71
N GLU A 62 -10.84 17.39 12.51
CA GLU A 62 -10.21 16.63 13.58
C GLU A 62 -9.26 15.55 13.03
N GLU A 63 -9.69 14.79 12.00
CA GLU A 63 -8.86 13.82 11.27
C GLU A 63 -7.59 14.48 10.72
N ALA A 64 -7.73 15.63 10.04
CA ALA A 64 -6.58 16.36 9.50
C ALA A 64 -5.63 16.88 10.59
N LEU A 65 -6.16 17.25 11.77
CA LEU A 65 -5.34 17.69 12.89
C LEU A 65 -4.54 16.52 13.46
N ILE A 66 -5.19 15.37 13.64
CA ILE A 66 -4.58 14.13 14.12
C ILE A 66 -3.48 13.67 13.16
N GLU A 67 -3.76 13.68 11.85
CA GLU A 67 -2.79 13.30 10.82
C GLU A 67 -1.55 14.21 10.86
N ASN A 68 -1.73 15.53 11.00
CA ASN A 68 -0.62 16.48 11.12
C ASN A 68 0.22 16.25 12.38
N VAL A 69 -0.41 16.01 13.53
CA VAL A 69 0.30 15.73 14.78
C VAL A 69 1.10 14.42 14.66
N ILE A 70 0.49 13.37 14.11
CA ILE A 70 1.14 12.07 13.88
C ILE A 70 2.32 12.21 12.91
N SER A 71 2.12 12.91 11.78
CA SER A 71 3.16 13.16 10.79
C SER A 71 4.35 13.92 11.41
N SER A 72 4.08 15.00 12.15
CA SER A 72 5.14 15.78 12.80
C SER A 72 5.93 14.99 13.86
N ALA A 73 5.24 14.10 14.60
CA ALA A 73 5.87 13.22 15.58
C ALA A 73 6.69 12.11 14.90
N ALA A 74 6.22 11.62 13.75
CA ALA A 74 6.91 10.62 12.94
C ALA A 74 8.17 11.19 12.28
N GLU A 75 8.11 12.41 11.72
CA GLU A 75 9.26 13.11 11.15
C GLU A 75 10.37 13.33 12.19
N LYS A 76 10.00 13.66 13.44
CA LYS A 76 10.98 13.81 14.54
C LYS A 76 11.72 12.52 14.90
N LYS A 77 11.25 11.35 14.48
CA LYS A 77 11.89 10.04 14.70
C LYS A 77 12.76 9.57 13.52
N ILE A 78 12.70 10.24 12.38
CA ILE A 78 13.48 9.86 11.19
C ILE A 78 14.90 10.44 11.31
N LYS A 79 15.91 9.58 11.29
CA LYS A 79 17.33 10.00 11.30
C LYS A 79 17.70 10.63 9.94
N PRO A 80 18.63 11.61 9.88
CA PRO A 80 19.04 12.19 8.59
C PRO A 80 19.79 11.18 7.70
N SER A 81 20.47 10.21 8.31
CA SER A 81 21.14 9.11 7.64
C SER A 81 21.15 7.86 8.52
N VAL A 82 21.19 6.69 7.88
CA VAL A 82 21.26 5.37 8.50
C VAL A 82 22.20 4.50 7.69
N LEU A 83 23.03 3.70 8.37
CA LEU A 83 23.77 2.60 7.76
C LEU A 83 23.81 1.45 8.77
N LEU A 84 23.13 0.35 8.46
CA LEU A 84 23.01 -0.83 9.29
C LEU A 84 24.10 -1.86 8.94
N ASP A 85 24.41 -2.72 9.90
CA ASP A 85 25.44 -3.76 9.77
C ASP A 85 24.84 -5.15 9.47
N VAL A 86 23.93 -5.23 8.50
CA VAL A 86 23.20 -6.47 8.17
C VAL A 86 24.14 -7.51 7.52
N PRO A 87 24.07 -8.80 7.88
CA PRO A 87 24.82 -9.87 7.20
C PRO A 87 24.53 -9.89 5.69
N ALA A 88 25.57 -10.06 4.88
CA ALA A 88 25.44 -10.15 3.42
C ALA A 88 25.59 -11.61 2.98
N ILE A 89 24.56 -12.13 2.31
CA ILE A 89 24.53 -13.51 1.81
C ILE A 89 24.47 -13.47 0.29
N ARG A 90 25.39 -14.19 -0.36
CA ARG A 90 25.42 -14.32 -1.83
C ARG A 90 24.51 -15.46 -2.27
N GLN A 91 23.68 -15.27 -3.29
CA GLN A 91 22.75 -16.29 -3.79
C GLN A 91 23.46 -17.40 -4.58
N LEU A 92 24.52 -17.03 -5.31
CA LEU A 92 25.29 -17.91 -6.18
C LEU A 92 26.35 -18.72 -5.42
N PRO A 93 26.72 -19.92 -5.92
CA PRO A 93 26.27 -20.52 -7.18
C PRO A 93 24.91 -21.25 -7.12
N GLU A 94 24.37 -21.51 -5.94
CA GLU A 94 23.31 -22.50 -5.73
C GLU A 94 21.94 -22.03 -6.23
N LEU A 95 21.66 -20.73 -6.18
CA LEU A 95 20.36 -20.16 -6.54
C LEU A 95 20.51 -19.07 -7.61
N PRO A 96 20.63 -19.43 -8.91
CA PRO A 96 20.73 -18.45 -9.98
C PRO A 96 19.58 -17.44 -10.05
N ARG A 97 18.37 -17.79 -9.60
CA ARG A 97 17.23 -16.87 -9.44
C ARG A 97 16.70 -16.86 -8.00
N GLY A 98 17.58 -16.84 -7.01
CA GLY A 98 17.19 -16.84 -5.60
C GLY A 98 17.39 -15.52 -4.87
N CYS A 99 17.35 -14.38 -5.58
CA CYS A 99 17.62 -13.08 -4.96
C CYS A 99 16.64 -12.77 -3.82
N GLU A 100 15.37 -13.17 -3.95
CA GLU A 100 14.31 -12.90 -2.99
C GLU A 100 14.45 -13.72 -1.72
N VAL A 101 14.66 -15.04 -1.85
CA VAL A 101 14.84 -15.93 -0.70
C VAL A 101 16.20 -15.71 -0.02
N THR A 102 17.22 -15.31 -0.78
CA THR A 102 18.52 -14.94 -0.19
C THR A 102 18.44 -13.60 0.54
N SER A 103 17.69 -12.63 0.00
CA SER A 103 17.41 -11.38 0.71
C SER A 103 16.55 -11.61 1.95
N LEU A 104 15.59 -12.54 1.90
CA LEU A 104 14.82 -12.92 3.07
C LEU A 104 15.71 -13.58 4.14
N ALA A 105 16.66 -14.42 3.75
CA ALA A 105 17.64 -14.98 4.69
C ALA A 105 18.41 -13.86 5.44
N MET A 106 18.88 -12.83 4.73
CA MET A 106 19.56 -11.67 5.34
C MET A 106 18.64 -10.91 6.32
N LEU A 107 17.36 -10.71 5.95
CA LEU A 107 16.37 -10.04 6.81
C LEU A 107 16.10 -10.85 8.09
N LEU A 108 15.94 -12.17 7.97
CA LEU A 108 15.69 -13.07 9.10
C LEU A 108 16.91 -13.18 10.02
N GLU A 109 18.12 -13.22 9.45
CA GLU A 109 19.35 -13.28 10.24
C GLU A 109 19.56 -12.01 11.07
N ASP A 110 19.25 -10.83 10.52
CA ASP A 110 19.26 -9.56 11.26
C ASP A 110 18.27 -9.55 12.43
N ALA A 111 17.11 -10.20 12.25
CA ALA A 111 16.11 -10.40 13.30
C ALA A 111 16.50 -11.49 14.33
N GLY A 112 17.71 -12.06 14.23
CA GLY A 112 18.19 -13.12 15.13
C GLY A 112 17.68 -14.52 14.80
N VAL A 113 17.06 -14.72 13.63
CA VAL A 113 16.58 -16.03 13.17
C VAL A 113 17.51 -16.60 12.11
N GLN A 114 18.15 -17.73 12.43
CA GLN A 114 19.02 -18.41 11.49
C GLN A 114 18.19 -19.13 10.41
N ALA A 115 18.17 -18.58 9.20
CA ALA A 115 17.47 -19.15 8.06
C ALA A 115 18.41 -19.32 6.86
N ASP A 116 18.68 -20.57 6.47
CA ASP A 116 19.51 -20.88 5.30
C ASP A 116 18.74 -20.64 3.98
N LYS A 117 19.40 -19.99 3.02
CA LYS A 117 18.80 -19.64 1.71
C LYS A 117 18.30 -20.87 0.94
N LEU A 118 18.95 -22.03 1.05
CA LEU A 118 18.53 -23.25 0.35
C LEU A 118 17.29 -23.86 1.00
N THR A 119 17.16 -23.71 2.32
CA THR A 119 15.96 -24.09 3.05
C THR A 119 14.78 -23.21 2.66
N LEU A 120 14.96 -21.89 2.64
CA LEU A 120 13.94 -20.95 2.17
C LEU A 120 13.55 -21.19 0.69
N ALA A 121 14.53 -21.49 -0.17
CA ALA A 121 14.31 -21.83 -1.58
C ALA A 121 13.41 -23.06 -1.80
N LYS A 122 13.47 -24.04 -0.89
CA LYS A 122 12.62 -25.24 -0.88
C LYS A 122 11.22 -24.96 -0.32
N GLN A 123 11.12 -24.08 0.68
CA GLN A 123 9.87 -23.80 1.38
C GLN A 123 9.02 -22.72 0.72
N ILE A 124 9.62 -21.81 -0.05
CA ILE A 124 8.85 -20.77 -0.75
C ILE A 124 7.79 -21.40 -1.66
N LYS A 125 6.55 -20.94 -1.50
CA LYS A 125 5.43 -21.36 -2.33
C LYS A 125 5.79 -21.14 -3.81
N LYS A 126 5.56 -22.16 -4.65
CA LYS A 126 5.76 -22.10 -6.10
C LYS A 126 4.43 -21.85 -6.80
N ASP A 127 4.47 -21.08 -7.89
CA ASP A 127 3.35 -21.01 -8.83
C ASP A 127 3.39 -22.26 -9.74
N PRO A 128 2.30 -23.04 -9.85
CA PRO A 128 2.30 -24.30 -10.60
C PRO A 128 2.09 -24.13 -12.11
N THR A 129 1.87 -22.90 -12.60
CA THR A 129 1.49 -22.64 -13.99
C THR A 129 2.67 -22.98 -14.92
N PRO A 130 2.50 -23.87 -15.91
CA PRO A 130 3.58 -24.21 -16.82
C PRO A 130 3.86 -23.07 -17.80
N PHE A 131 5.13 -22.91 -18.18
CA PHE A 131 5.53 -21.96 -19.22
C PHE A 131 5.01 -22.41 -20.59
N GLN A 132 4.26 -21.54 -21.28
CA GLN A 132 3.79 -21.80 -22.64
C GLN A 132 3.98 -20.56 -23.52
N ARG A 133 4.23 -20.78 -24.81
CA ARG A 133 4.17 -19.74 -25.86
C ARG A 133 3.10 -20.12 -26.87
N LYS A 134 2.09 -19.26 -27.05
CA LYS A 134 0.98 -19.47 -27.99
C LYS A 134 0.64 -18.17 -28.68
N ASN A 135 0.52 -18.18 -30.01
CA ASN A 135 0.13 -17.02 -30.82
C ASN A 135 0.96 -15.74 -30.51
N GLY A 136 2.26 -15.90 -30.31
CA GLY A 136 3.17 -14.79 -29.97
C GLY A 136 3.08 -14.28 -28.52
N LYS A 137 2.15 -14.81 -27.70
CA LYS A 137 2.01 -14.48 -26.28
C LYS A 137 2.69 -15.51 -25.39
N VAL A 138 3.21 -15.06 -24.25
CA VAL A 138 3.73 -15.91 -23.18
C VAL A 138 2.64 -16.12 -22.15
N TYR A 139 2.41 -17.37 -21.76
CA TYR A 139 1.54 -17.75 -20.65
C TYR A 139 2.40 -18.36 -19.56
N PHE A 140 2.33 -17.81 -18.35
CA PHE A 140 3.10 -18.33 -17.22
C PHE A 140 2.47 -17.93 -15.88
N GLY A 141 3.15 -18.24 -14.78
CA GLY A 141 2.69 -17.95 -13.42
C GLY A 141 2.72 -16.48 -13.05
N HIS A 142 2.03 -16.14 -11.96
CA HIS A 142 1.98 -14.79 -11.42
C HIS A 142 2.85 -14.73 -10.15
N PRO A 143 3.85 -13.82 -10.03
CA PRO A 143 4.79 -13.82 -8.91
C PRO A 143 4.17 -13.51 -7.54
N ASN A 144 2.99 -12.86 -7.49
CA ASN A 144 2.18 -12.74 -6.28
C ASN A 144 1.51 -14.05 -5.81
N ASP A 145 1.40 -15.09 -6.64
CA ASP A 145 0.78 -16.37 -6.27
C ASP A 145 1.81 -17.40 -5.77
N GLY A 146 3.07 -17.26 -6.19
CA GLY A 146 4.21 -18.08 -5.81
C GLY A 146 5.44 -17.77 -6.69
N PHE A 147 6.58 -18.37 -6.38
CA PHE A 147 7.77 -18.28 -7.21
C PHE A 147 7.51 -18.91 -8.59
N VAL A 148 7.78 -18.15 -9.66
CA VAL A 148 7.44 -18.51 -11.03
C VAL A 148 8.64 -19.14 -11.73
N GLY A 149 8.52 -20.44 -12.03
CA GLY A 149 9.49 -21.21 -12.81
C GLY A 149 10.69 -21.72 -12.02
N ASP A 150 11.82 -21.87 -12.70
CA ASP A 150 12.99 -22.53 -12.14
C ASP A 150 13.91 -21.53 -11.40
N MET A 151 14.13 -21.79 -10.11
CA MET A 151 15.02 -21.01 -9.26
C MET A 151 16.49 -21.40 -9.44
N TYR A 152 16.74 -22.64 -9.86
CA TYR A 152 18.04 -23.32 -9.77
C TYR A 152 18.82 -23.30 -11.08
N SER A 153 18.20 -22.94 -12.20
CA SER A 153 18.87 -22.95 -13.51
C SER A 153 18.44 -21.80 -14.41
N LEU A 154 19.40 -21.07 -14.98
CA LEU A 154 19.12 -20.03 -15.97
C LEU A 154 18.73 -20.58 -17.35
N THR A 155 18.93 -21.87 -17.61
CA THR A 155 18.63 -22.49 -18.91
C THR A 155 17.16 -22.85 -19.08
N THR A 156 16.42 -22.94 -17.98
CA THR A 156 14.99 -23.22 -17.92
C THR A 156 14.21 -21.92 -17.63
N PRO A 157 12.94 -21.83 -18.05
CA PRO A 157 12.11 -20.65 -17.81
C PRO A 157 11.92 -20.38 -16.31
N GLY A 158 12.13 -19.12 -15.91
CA GLY A 158 11.91 -18.64 -14.55
C GLY A 158 11.94 -17.13 -14.49
N LEU A 159 11.32 -16.58 -13.46
CA LEU A 159 11.31 -15.15 -13.15
C LEU A 159 11.78 -14.95 -11.72
N GLY A 160 10.89 -15.16 -10.77
CA GLY A 160 11.05 -14.74 -9.39
C GLY A 160 9.74 -14.85 -8.61
N VAL A 161 9.66 -14.18 -7.47
CA VAL A 161 8.51 -14.12 -6.56
C VAL A 161 8.33 -12.72 -6.00
N TYR A 162 7.09 -12.29 -5.78
CA TYR A 162 6.77 -10.97 -5.24
C TYR A 162 6.55 -11.01 -3.73
N HIS A 163 6.20 -9.86 -3.16
CA HIS A 163 6.08 -9.68 -1.71
C HIS A 163 5.15 -10.70 -1.04
N LYS A 164 3.98 -11.05 -1.61
CA LYS A 164 2.99 -11.88 -0.87
C LYS A 164 3.49 -13.26 -0.46
N PRO A 165 4.08 -14.09 -1.35
CA PRO A 165 4.61 -15.38 -0.91
C PRO A 165 5.85 -15.25 -0.03
N ILE A 166 6.64 -14.16 -0.17
CA ILE A 166 7.78 -13.88 0.71
C ILE A 166 7.31 -13.54 2.12
N GLN A 167 6.27 -12.72 2.26
CA GLN A 167 5.66 -12.41 3.54
C GLN A 167 5.15 -13.69 4.22
N GLN A 168 4.42 -14.53 3.48
CA GLN A 168 3.93 -15.82 3.99
C GLN A 168 5.07 -16.72 4.47
N LEU A 169 6.19 -16.75 3.75
CA LEU A 169 7.36 -17.51 4.17
C LEU A 169 8.00 -16.90 5.42
N ALA A 170 8.20 -15.59 5.45
CA ALA A 170 8.78 -14.87 6.58
C ALA A 170 7.96 -15.07 7.87
N GLU A 171 6.64 -15.09 7.76
CA GLU A 171 5.70 -15.28 8.88
C GLU A 171 5.87 -16.64 9.56
N MET A 172 6.31 -17.67 8.83
CA MET A 172 6.61 -18.98 9.42
C MET A 172 7.85 -18.96 10.33
N TYR A 173 8.72 -17.97 10.18
CA TYR A 173 9.98 -17.82 10.93
C TYR A 173 9.89 -16.75 12.02
N LEU A 174 9.08 -15.71 11.81
CA LEU A 174 8.87 -14.59 12.73
C LEU A 174 7.36 -14.31 12.86
N PRO A 175 6.60 -15.19 13.52
CA PRO A 175 5.15 -15.05 13.64
C PRO A 175 4.79 -13.76 14.37
N ASP A 176 3.73 -13.10 13.89
CA ASP A 176 3.14 -11.84 14.34
C ASP A 176 4.09 -10.64 14.32
N ARG A 177 5.26 -10.78 13.69
CA ARG A 177 6.29 -9.73 13.63
C ARG A 177 6.56 -9.22 12.22
N ILE A 178 6.20 -9.94 11.16
CA ILE A 178 6.45 -9.49 9.79
C ILE A 178 5.48 -8.37 9.41
N ILE A 179 6.01 -7.35 8.75
CA ILE A 179 5.25 -6.21 8.28
C ILE A 179 5.46 -6.06 6.78
N ASP A 180 4.37 -6.15 6.03
CA ASP A 180 4.34 -5.83 4.60
C ASP A 180 4.13 -4.33 4.42
N LEU A 181 5.18 -3.63 3.98
CA LEU A 181 5.17 -2.20 3.72
C LEU A 181 4.87 -1.88 2.26
N THR A 182 4.45 -2.89 1.46
CA THR A 182 4.21 -2.71 0.04
C THR A 182 3.21 -1.58 -0.24
N GLY A 183 3.58 -0.67 -1.14
CA GLY A 183 2.81 0.50 -1.50
C GLY A 183 3.04 1.74 -0.64
N SER A 184 3.70 1.59 0.52
CA SER A 184 4.03 2.72 1.41
C SER A 184 4.97 3.72 0.74
N ASP A 185 5.00 4.94 1.27
CA ASP A 185 6.00 5.93 0.88
C ASP A 185 7.37 5.64 1.52
N PHE A 186 8.44 6.15 0.91
CA PHE A 186 9.79 5.95 1.43
C PHE A 186 9.99 6.48 2.85
N SER A 187 9.26 7.52 3.26
CA SER A 187 9.29 8.04 4.63
C SER A 187 8.91 6.98 5.67
N VAL A 188 8.02 6.05 5.34
CA VAL A 188 7.67 4.92 6.21
C VAL A 188 8.86 3.97 6.33
N LEU A 189 9.51 3.62 5.21
CA LEU A 189 10.72 2.80 5.20
C LEU A 189 11.83 3.47 6.04
N GLN A 190 12.00 4.79 5.93
CA GLN A 190 12.95 5.55 6.72
C GLN A 190 12.70 5.45 8.23
N GLN A 191 11.45 5.33 8.69
CA GLN A 191 11.15 5.15 10.11
C GLN A 191 11.65 3.80 10.64
N TYR A 192 11.49 2.72 9.86
CA TYR A 192 12.00 1.39 10.24
C TYR A 192 13.53 1.35 10.23
N LEU A 193 14.15 1.88 9.16
CA LEU A 193 15.61 2.01 9.08
C LEU A 193 16.17 2.84 10.24
N SER A 194 15.49 3.94 10.61
CA SER A 194 15.92 4.78 11.75
C SER A 194 15.87 4.05 13.08
N LYS A 195 14.98 3.06 13.22
CA LYS A 195 14.89 2.16 14.39
C LYS A 195 15.88 0.99 14.34
N GLY A 196 16.72 0.90 13.32
CA GLY A 196 17.74 -0.14 13.21
C GLY A 196 17.27 -1.40 12.47
N VAL A 197 16.14 -1.35 11.77
CA VAL A 197 15.56 -2.54 11.11
C VAL A 197 15.71 -2.43 9.59
N PRO A 198 16.30 -3.43 8.92
CA PRO A 198 16.47 -3.44 7.47
C PRO A 198 15.19 -3.83 6.72
N ILE A 199 15.19 -3.63 5.40
CA ILE A 199 13.98 -3.75 4.58
C ILE A 199 14.27 -4.55 3.32
N TRP A 200 13.64 -5.71 3.20
CA TRP A 200 13.60 -6.49 1.98
C TRP A 200 12.73 -5.80 0.92
N ILE A 201 13.15 -5.74 -0.35
CA ILE A 201 12.37 -5.12 -1.43
C ILE A 201 12.45 -5.91 -2.75
N ILE A 202 11.54 -5.58 -3.68
CA ILE A 202 11.71 -5.84 -5.13
C ILE A 202 12.11 -4.54 -5.83
N THR A 203 13.13 -4.61 -6.67
CA THR A 203 13.63 -3.55 -7.54
C THR A 203 14.04 -4.16 -8.89
N ASN A 204 14.93 -3.50 -9.64
CA ASN A 204 15.60 -4.09 -10.78
C ASN A 204 17.13 -4.00 -10.64
N SER A 205 17.84 -4.91 -11.31
CA SER A 205 19.30 -5.07 -11.21
C SER A 205 20.14 -3.91 -11.74
N THR A 206 19.52 -2.88 -12.34
CA THR A 206 20.20 -1.64 -12.75
C THR A 206 20.06 -0.52 -11.72
N TYR A 207 19.20 -0.70 -10.71
CA TYR A 207 18.92 0.27 -9.64
C TYR A 207 18.51 1.67 -10.11
N LYS A 208 17.94 1.74 -11.32
CA LYS A 208 17.34 2.94 -11.89
C LYS A 208 16.12 2.58 -12.73
N LYS A 209 15.33 3.59 -13.10
CA LYS A 209 14.15 3.41 -13.93
C LYS A 209 14.52 2.75 -15.28
N LEU A 210 13.83 1.67 -15.62
CA LEU A 210 13.99 0.98 -16.89
C LEU A 210 13.10 1.60 -17.97
N PRO A 211 13.52 1.57 -19.25
CA PRO A 211 12.66 1.94 -20.36
C PRO A 211 11.55 0.90 -20.56
N GLU A 212 10.44 1.33 -21.16
CA GLU A 212 9.29 0.46 -21.48
C GLU A 212 9.67 -0.79 -22.30
N SER A 213 10.70 -0.67 -23.15
CA SER A 213 11.23 -1.77 -23.96
C SER A 213 11.91 -2.89 -23.15
N ALA A 214 12.23 -2.67 -21.88
CA ALA A 214 12.76 -3.68 -20.97
C ALA A 214 11.69 -4.63 -20.43
N PHE A 215 10.41 -4.28 -20.60
CA PHE A 215 9.30 -5.05 -20.06
C PHE A 215 8.66 -5.97 -21.10
N ARG A 216 7.99 -7.01 -20.61
CA ARG A 216 7.22 -7.98 -21.41
C ARG A 216 5.88 -8.20 -20.75
N GLU A 217 4.85 -8.41 -21.56
CA GLU A 217 3.54 -8.80 -21.06
C GLU A 217 3.40 -10.32 -21.08
N TRP A 218 2.97 -10.89 -19.96
CA TRP A 218 2.59 -12.28 -19.81
C TRP A 218 1.10 -12.37 -19.52
N GLU A 219 0.46 -13.39 -20.08
CA GLU A 219 -0.88 -13.80 -19.68
C GLU A 219 -0.74 -14.78 -18.51
N THR A 220 -1.41 -14.50 -17.39
CA THR A 220 -1.41 -15.39 -16.21
C THR A 220 -2.83 -15.86 -15.93
N PRO A 221 -3.02 -16.89 -15.07
CA PRO A 221 -4.35 -17.26 -14.59
C PRO A 221 -5.13 -16.10 -13.95
N ARG A 222 -4.44 -15.05 -13.47
CA ARG A 222 -5.05 -13.83 -12.89
C ARG A 222 -5.33 -12.72 -13.91
N GLY A 223 -4.98 -12.93 -15.17
CA GLY A 223 -4.98 -11.89 -16.21
C GLY A 223 -3.57 -11.43 -16.58
N PRO A 224 -3.45 -10.43 -17.46
CA PRO A 224 -2.16 -9.97 -17.96
C PRO A 224 -1.34 -9.27 -16.87
N ILE A 225 -0.03 -9.50 -16.89
CA ILE A 225 0.95 -8.81 -16.05
C ILE A 225 2.12 -8.35 -16.91
N LYS A 226 2.68 -7.20 -16.55
CA LYS A 226 3.92 -6.69 -17.13
C LYS A 226 5.11 -7.07 -16.22
N ILE A 227 6.08 -7.79 -16.77
CA ILE A 227 7.28 -8.24 -16.06
C ILE A 227 8.54 -7.69 -16.72
N THR A 228 9.66 -7.78 -16.03
CA THR A 228 11.00 -7.52 -16.57
C THR A 228 11.94 -8.62 -16.11
N TYR A 229 12.83 -9.08 -16.98
CA TYR A 229 13.90 -10.03 -16.59
C TYR A 229 15.04 -9.36 -15.84
N TYR A 230 14.97 -8.04 -15.66
CA TYR A 230 15.84 -7.29 -14.74
C TYR A 230 15.30 -7.28 -13.31
N GLU A 231 14.14 -7.90 -13.04
CA GLU A 231 13.62 -8.03 -11.67
C GLU A 231 14.73 -8.55 -10.73
N HIS A 232 14.81 -7.92 -9.56
CA HIS A 232 15.82 -8.25 -8.57
C HIS A 232 15.33 -7.91 -7.17
N SER A 233 15.86 -8.60 -6.17
CA SER A 233 15.59 -8.35 -4.76
C SER A 233 16.86 -8.07 -3.99
N VAL A 234 16.78 -7.12 -3.07
CA VAL A 234 17.86 -6.67 -2.20
C VAL A 234 17.31 -6.36 -0.82
N VAL A 235 18.20 -6.19 0.17
CA VAL A 235 17.85 -5.68 1.50
C VAL A 235 18.41 -4.27 1.65
N ILE A 236 17.55 -3.26 1.79
CA ILE A 236 17.95 -1.90 2.15
C ILE A 236 18.50 -1.92 3.57
N THR A 237 19.73 -1.46 3.71
CA THR A 237 20.47 -1.35 4.96
C THR A 237 20.67 0.11 5.39
N GLY A 238 20.27 1.09 4.58
CA GLY A 238 20.49 2.47 4.95
C GLY A 238 20.14 3.48 3.87
N TYR A 239 20.29 4.74 4.23
CA TYR A 239 20.17 5.88 3.33
C TYR A 239 20.94 7.08 3.89
N ASP A 240 21.25 8.02 3.02
CA ASP A 240 21.61 9.39 3.39
C ASP A 240 20.86 10.38 2.48
N GLN A 241 21.39 11.59 2.34
CA GLN A 241 20.81 12.61 1.47
C GLN A 241 20.81 12.18 -0.01
N ASP A 242 21.87 11.49 -0.45
CA ASP A 242 22.18 11.27 -1.86
C ASP A 242 22.06 9.80 -2.29
N TYR A 243 22.15 8.85 -1.36
CA TYR A 243 22.25 7.41 -1.65
C TYR A 243 21.28 6.55 -0.84
N ILE A 244 20.90 5.41 -1.43
CA ILE A 244 20.37 4.25 -0.71
C ILE A 244 21.49 3.21 -0.59
N TYR A 245 21.64 2.62 0.60
CA TYR A 245 22.56 1.53 0.89
C TYR A 245 21.79 0.23 1.01
N PHE A 246 22.33 -0.86 0.45
CA PHE A 246 21.67 -2.16 0.42
C PHE A 246 22.67 -3.32 0.29
N ASN A 247 22.28 -4.50 0.75
CA ASN A 247 22.97 -5.75 0.47
C ASN A 247 22.42 -6.36 -0.80
N ASP A 248 23.31 -6.69 -1.74
CA ASP A 248 22.96 -7.25 -3.05
C ASP A 248 23.31 -8.76 -3.09
N PRO A 249 22.32 -9.66 -3.11
CA PRO A 249 22.58 -11.09 -3.07
C PRO A 249 23.23 -11.61 -4.36
N LEU A 250 23.11 -10.90 -5.49
CA LEU A 250 23.69 -11.34 -6.76
C LEU A 250 25.20 -11.07 -6.80
N THR A 251 25.66 -9.92 -6.28
CA THR A 251 27.09 -9.61 -6.16
C THR A 251 27.69 -10.12 -4.85
N GLY A 252 26.88 -10.30 -3.80
CA GLY A 252 27.35 -10.55 -2.43
C GLY A 252 27.94 -9.30 -1.77
N GLU A 253 27.76 -8.13 -2.36
CA GLU A 253 28.30 -6.87 -1.84
C GLU A 253 27.45 -6.36 -0.69
N LYS A 254 28.09 -6.14 0.46
CA LYS A 254 27.49 -5.53 1.65
C LYS A 254 27.45 -4.02 1.51
N ASN A 255 26.34 -3.39 1.86
CA ASN A 255 26.18 -1.93 1.84
C ASN A 255 26.56 -1.29 0.50
N LYS A 256 26.29 -1.99 -0.61
CA LYS A 256 26.32 -1.42 -1.96
C LYS A 256 25.41 -0.19 -1.99
N LYS A 257 25.77 0.81 -2.80
CA LYS A 257 24.99 2.04 -2.88
C LYS A 257 24.61 2.41 -4.30
N ALA A 258 23.46 3.08 -4.42
CA ALA A 258 22.96 3.67 -5.66
C ALA A 258 22.39 5.06 -5.39
N PRO A 259 22.40 5.99 -6.37
CA PRO A 259 21.79 7.30 -6.23
C PRO A 259 20.34 7.18 -5.78
N ARG A 260 19.96 7.95 -4.76
CA ARG A 260 18.68 7.81 -4.07
C ARG A 260 17.50 7.99 -5.02
N ALA A 261 17.53 9.01 -5.86
CA ALA A 261 16.45 9.26 -6.83
C ALA A 261 16.25 8.08 -7.78
N ASP A 262 17.34 7.60 -8.39
CA ASP A 262 17.32 6.46 -9.32
C ASP A 262 16.80 5.18 -8.65
N PHE A 263 17.28 4.89 -7.44
CA PHE A 263 16.89 3.69 -6.71
C PHE A 263 15.41 3.72 -6.33
N LEU A 264 14.91 4.86 -5.86
CA LEU A 264 13.50 5.01 -5.50
C LEU A 264 12.58 4.95 -6.73
N ASP A 265 13.01 5.48 -7.88
CA ASP A 265 12.29 5.33 -9.14
C ASP A 265 12.23 3.87 -9.61
N ALA A 266 13.33 3.12 -9.45
CA ALA A 266 13.38 1.68 -9.75
C ALA A 266 12.42 0.88 -8.87
N TRP A 267 12.47 1.12 -7.55
CA TRP A 267 11.57 0.47 -6.58
C TRP A 267 10.10 0.82 -6.84
N ALA A 268 9.80 2.09 -7.12
CA ALA A 268 8.46 2.53 -7.46
C ALA A 268 7.94 1.88 -8.75
N GLN A 269 8.80 1.79 -9.78
CA GLN A 269 8.47 1.12 -11.05
C GLN A 269 8.14 -0.37 -10.87
N MET A 270 8.73 -1.01 -9.86
CA MET A 270 8.50 -2.42 -9.52
C MET A 270 7.37 -2.63 -8.50
N GLY A 271 6.55 -1.60 -8.25
CA GLY A 271 5.34 -1.69 -7.43
C GLY A 271 5.53 -1.38 -5.94
N ARG A 272 6.62 -0.70 -5.56
CA ARG A 272 6.91 -0.32 -4.17
C ARG A 272 6.82 -1.48 -3.17
N GLN A 273 7.28 -2.66 -3.59
CA GLN A 273 7.21 -3.88 -2.78
C GLN A 273 8.26 -3.84 -1.67
N ALA A 274 7.84 -4.07 -0.43
CA ALA A 274 8.73 -3.98 0.73
C ALA A 274 8.24 -4.83 1.90
N ILE A 275 9.14 -5.55 2.56
CA ILE A 275 8.88 -6.35 3.75
C ILE A 275 9.94 -6.04 4.80
N THR A 276 9.52 -5.94 6.06
CA THR A 276 10.39 -5.79 7.21
C THR A 276 9.78 -6.54 8.40
N TYR A 277 10.31 -6.33 9.60
CA TYR A 277 9.75 -6.86 10.84
C TYR A 277 9.61 -5.77 11.91
N GLN A 278 8.80 -6.04 12.92
CA GLN A 278 8.63 -5.16 14.05
C GLN A 278 9.91 -5.15 14.91
N PRO A 279 10.53 -3.99 15.19
CA PRO A 279 11.61 -3.91 16.16
C PRO A 279 11.12 -4.28 17.57
N ASP A 280 12.00 -4.86 18.38
CA ASP A 280 11.74 -5.13 19.80
C ASP A 280 11.50 -3.83 20.61
#